data_AF-A0A836UE70-F1
#
_entry.id   AF-A0A836UE70-F1
#
_cell.length_a   1.000
_cell.length_b   1.000
_cell.length_c   1.000
_cell.angle_alpha   90.00
_cell.angle_beta   90.00
_cell.angle_gamma   90.00
#
_symmetry.space_group_name_H-M   'P 1'
#
loop_
_entity.id
_entity.type
_entity.pdbx_description
1 polymer ?
#
loop_
_entity_poly.entity_id
_entity_poly.type
_entity_poly.pdbx_seq_one_letter_code
_entity_poly.pdbx_strand_id
1 'polypeptide(L)'
;MSIQLLKQRTIDELITNIADNLDSYRAGDFDSIIDNDGCHMHDGLTFDIELLESIHGGRDEDAGNCLKMFEAMNGLTPYLAKDERLWCYLTHTVLLEYSRERWPIPDDDKVATTHIKNHFFARNTRIFERDNSASRLWWTSYVCSKVPDMDLKTALETLLYSMDARGQIMDRSSSALKVNLFSSIMAKMHDSIESDGLFLERNVNRPYMLEVNFLGGYKLLSALSTGEISDVLNKVDEKFLGFNSQPDDEINEVERVSRGSGSVNADSILPQSNLRDLLIQFDTEVIRKEFPDTEIWERLLSPAMLAALLYSKPTTIEEFCKRMPLHLRDGISKNEGDYLTQVIEIIASSVD
;
A
#
# COMPACT_ATOMS: atom_id res chain seq x y z
N MET A 1 35.06 -0.88 3.40
CA MET A 1 35.71 0.32 2.79
C MET A 1 35.00 1.58 3.28
N SER A 2 35.68 2.73 3.40
CA SER A 2 35.00 4.01 3.66
C SER A 2 34.05 4.36 2.53
N ILE A 3 32.93 4.99 2.87
CA ILE A 3 31.89 5.32 1.90
C ILE A 3 32.33 6.49 1.05
N GLN A 4 32.00 6.40 -0.24
CA GLN A 4 32.05 7.55 -1.12
C GLN A 4 30.63 8.04 -1.42
N LEU A 5 30.50 9.36 -1.51
CA LEU A 5 29.30 10.06 -1.93
C LEU A 5 29.65 10.84 -3.20
N LEU A 6 28.81 10.80 -4.22
CA LEU A 6 29.04 11.66 -5.39
C LEU A 6 28.97 13.15 -4.99
N LYS A 7 29.76 14.00 -5.64
CA LYS A 7 29.54 15.45 -5.58
C LYS A 7 28.25 15.78 -6.32
N GLN A 8 27.53 16.81 -5.89
CA GLN A 8 26.26 17.20 -6.55
C GLN A 8 26.47 17.47 -8.06
N ARG A 9 27.59 18.12 -8.42
CA ARG A 9 27.96 18.37 -9.83
C ARG A 9 28.02 17.10 -10.67
N THR A 10 28.50 15.99 -10.10
CA THR A 10 28.66 14.72 -10.80
C THR A 10 27.31 14.06 -11.02
N ILE A 11 26.39 14.18 -10.05
CA ILE A 11 24.99 13.74 -10.22
C ILE A 11 24.28 14.56 -11.29
N ASP A 12 24.46 15.87 -11.29
CA ASP A 12 23.86 16.75 -12.28
C ASP A 12 24.39 16.45 -13.70
N GLU A 13 25.69 16.16 -13.83
CA GLU A 13 26.31 15.71 -15.07
C GLU A 13 25.72 14.37 -15.54
N LEU A 14 25.70 13.36 -14.66
CA LEU A 14 25.15 12.03 -14.98
C LEU A 14 23.68 12.11 -15.43
N ILE A 15 22.87 12.96 -14.79
CA ILE A 15 21.45 13.12 -15.10
C ILE A 15 21.22 13.89 -16.41
N THR A 16 22.02 14.92 -16.65
CA THR A 16 21.91 15.73 -17.87
C THR A 16 22.29 14.90 -19.10
N ASN A 17 23.26 13.99 -18.94
CA ASN A 17 23.85 13.20 -20.02
C ASN A 17 23.36 11.74 -20.04
N ILE A 18 22.17 11.42 -19.49
CA ILE A 18 21.66 10.03 -19.51
C ILE A 18 21.57 9.48 -20.94
N ALA A 19 21.07 10.29 -21.88
CA ALA A 19 20.91 9.89 -23.26
C ALA A 19 22.27 9.61 -23.94
N ASP A 20 23.29 10.40 -23.63
CA ASP A 20 24.63 10.23 -24.18
C ASP A 20 25.37 9.03 -23.56
N ASN A 21 24.98 8.63 -22.35
CA ASN A 21 25.60 7.54 -21.59
C ASN A 21 24.81 6.21 -21.65
N LEU A 22 23.86 6.04 -22.58
CA LEU A 22 23.01 4.84 -22.64
C LEU A 22 23.82 3.54 -22.79
N ASP A 23 24.92 3.56 -23.53
CA ASP A 23 25.81 2.40 -23.67
C ASP A 23 26.45 2.03 -22.33
N SER A 24 26.92 3.04 -21.58
CA SER A 24 27.38 2.85 -20.19
C SER A 24 26.29 2.31 -19.30
N TYR A 25 25.04 2.75 -19.41
CA TYR A 25 23.95 2.18 -18.61
C TYR A 25 23.61 0.74 -19.00
N ARG A 26 23.64 0.39 -20.28
CA ARG A 26 23.22 -0.92 -20.80
C ARG A 26 24.27 -2.02 -20.56
N ALA A 27 25.56 -1.69 -20.73
CA ALA A 27 26.61 -2.71 -20.70
C ALA A 27 28.00 -2.21 -20.24
N GLY A 28 28.20 -0.91 -20.04
CA GLY A 28 29.50 -0.34 -19.71
C GLY A 28 29.72 -0.09 -18.21
N ASP A 29 30.49 0.94 -17.91
CA ASP A 29 30.78 1.43 -16.56
C ASP A 29 30.74 2.97 -16.52
N PHE A 30 31.00 3.54 -15.36
CA PHE A 30 31.05 4.97 -15.12
C PHE A 30 32.40 5.44 -14.57
N ASP A 31 33.46 4.65 -14.70
CA ASP A 31 34.76 4.92 -14.07
C ASP A 31 35.40 6.21 -14.60
N SER A 32 35.08 6.57 -15.85
CA SER A 32 35.54 7.82 -16.48
C SER A 32 34.84 9.09 -15.97
N ILE A 33 33.65 8.95 -15.38
CA ILE A 33 32.82 10.06 -14.86
C ILE A 33 32.93 10.12 -13.33
N ILE A 34 32.95 8.96 -12.67
CA ILE A 34 33.03 8.80 -11.22
C ILE A 34 34.49 8.58 -10.83
N ASP A 35 35.29 9.64 -10.96
CA ASP A 35 36.67 9.65 -10.49
C ASP A 35 36.77 10.13 -9.03
N ASN A 36 38.00 10.16 -8.51
CA ASN A 36 38.27 10.65 -7.14
C ASN A 36 37.88 12.12 -6.94
N ASP A 37 37.84 12.93 -8.01
CA ASP A 37 37.38 14.32 -7.92
C ASP A 37 35.84 14.41 -8.03
N GLY A 38 35.18 13.42 -8.60
CA GLY A 38 33.72 13.28 -8.64
C GLY A 38 33.09 12.91 -7.30
N CYS A 39 33.89 12.54 -6.30
CA CYS A 39 33.41 12.00 -5.03
C CYS A 39 33.88 12.78 -3.79
N HIS A 40 33.15 12.61 -2.70
CA HIS A 40 33.56 12.93 -1.34
C HIS A 40 33.65 11.64 -0.53
N MET A 41 34.76 11.45 0.17
CA MET A 41 34.86 10.39 1.17
C MET A 41 34.14 10.83 2.45
N HIS A 42 33.30 9.96 3.00
CA HIS A 42 32.68 10.20 4.29
C HIS A 42 33.54 9.57 5.39
N ASP A 43 34.10 10.42 6.26
CA ASP A 43 34.86 9.96 7.42
C ASP A 43 33.90 9.43 8.50
N GLY A 44 34.09 8.18 8.94
CA GLY A 44 33.37 7.61 10.08
C GLY A 44 32.24 6.62 9.77
N LEU A 45 32.06 6.22 8.50
CA LEU A 45 31.15 5.13 8.15
C LEU A 45 31.76 4.27 7.03
N THR A 46 31.70 2.95 7.20
CA THR A 46 32.30 1.96 6.31
C THR A 46 31.27 0.92 5.93
N PHE A 47 31.28 0.49 4.66
CA PHE A 47 30.44 -0.61 4.19
C PHE A 47 31.23 -1.85 3.85
N ASP A 48 30.56 -2.99 3.97
CA ASP A 48 31.02 -4.27 3.47
C ASP A 48 30.76 -4.34 1.96
N ILE A 49 31.82 -4.16 1.17
CA ILE A 49 31.72 -4.12 -0.29
C ILE A 49 31.48 -5.52 -0.86
N GLU A 50 32.09 -6.56 -0.28
CA GLU A 50 31.92 -7.94 -0.73
C GLU A 50 30.46 -8.38 -0.57
N LEU A 51 29.83 -7.98 0.53
CA LEU A 51 28.41 -8.26 0.75
C LEU A 51 27.50 -7.49 -0.22
N LEU A 52 27.81 -6.23 -0.53
CA LEU A 52 27.09 -5.45 -1.56
C LEU A 52 27.24 -6.08 -2.95
N GLU A 53 28.44 -6.50 -3.33
CA GLU A 53 28.71 -7.17 -4.62
C GLU A 53 27.96 -8.51 -4.76
N SER A 54 27.58 -9.14 -3.64
CA SER A 54 26.81 -10.38 -3.64
C SER A 54 25.30 -10.20 -3.92
N ILE A 55 24.82 -8.96 -4.03
CA ILE A 55 23.41 -8.63 -4.34
C ILE A 55 23.17 -8.75 -5.84
N HIS A 56 22.10 -9.45 -6.24
CA HIS A 56 21.75 -9.73 -7.65
C HIS A 56 20.24 -9.61 -7.90
N GLY A 57 19.82 -9.46 -9.15
CA GLY A 57 18.52 -8.88 -9.53
C GLY A 57 17.32 -9.83 -9.66
N GLY A 58 17.29 -10.98 -8.98
CA GLY A 58 16.15 -11.91 -9.03
C GLY A 58 14.90 -11.37 -8.31
N ARG A 59 13.70 -11.62 -8.88
CA ARG A 59 12.43 -11.22 -8.24
C ARG A 59 12.21 -11.91 -6.88
N ASP A 60 12.66 -13.15 -6.75
CA ASP A 60 12.49 -13.95 -5.53
C ASP A 60 13.59 -13.68 -4.48
N GLU A 61 14.54 -12.81 -4.80
CA GLU A 61 15.71 -12.52 -3.95
C GLU A 61 15.55 -11.22 -3.16
N ASP A 62 14.49 -10.43 -3.39
CA ASP A 62 14.31 -9.10 -2.79
C ASP A 62 14.46 -9.15 -1.24
N ALA A 63 13.94 -10.18 -0.57
CA ALA A 63 14.07 -10.32 0.90
C ALA A 63 15.51 -10.63 1.33
N GLY A 64 16.19 -11.54 0.63
CA GLY A 64 17.62 -11.85 0.89
C GLY A 64 18.53 -10.66 0.58
N ASN A 65 18.26 -9.93 -0.49
CA ASN A 65 18.99 -8.73 -0.88
C ASN A 65 18.76 -7.58 0.12
N CYS A 66 17.55 -7.46 0.69
CA CYS A 66 17.28 -6.56 1.80
C CYS A 66 18.18 -6.87 3.00
N LEU A 67 18.24 -8.14 3.44
CA LEU A 67 19.11 -8.57 4.54
C LEU A 67 20.59 -8.23 4.28
N LYS A 68 21.12 -8.62 3.11
CA LYS A 68 22.50 -8.32 2.69
C LYS A 68 22.77 -6.82 2.69
N MET A 69 21.88 -6.02 2.10
CA MET A 69 22.01 -4.56 2.04
C MET A 69 22.07 -3.95 3.45
N PHE A 70 21.20 -4.41 4.35
CA PHE A 70 21.11 -3.87 5.71
C PHE A 70 22.33 -4.22 6.56
N GLU A 71 22.82 -5.46 6.43
CA GLU A 71 24.06 -5.91 7.07
C GLU A 71 25.29 -5.18 6.52
N ALA A 72 25.40 -5.07 5.19
CA ALA A 72 26.54 -4.43 4.54
C ALA A 72 26.66 -2.94 4.89
N MET A 73 25.52 -2.30 5.13
CA MET A 73 25.42 -0.88 5.46
C MET A 73 25.17 -0.63 6.95
N ASN A 74 25.64 -1.52 7.83
CA ASN A 74 25.48 -1.36 9.27
C ASN A 74 25.99 0.00 9.76
N GLY A 75 25.19 0.68 10.59
CA GLY A 75 25.47 2.02 11.07
C GLY A 75 25.01 3.17 10.16
N LEU A 76 24.50 2.88 8.96
CA LEU A 76 23.82 3.90 8.14
C LEU A 76 22.58 4.42 8.89
N THR A 77 22.45 5.75 8.97
CA THR A 77 21.31 6.38 9.64
C THR A 77 20.25 6.82 8.63
N PRO A 78 18.96 6.93 9.02
CA PRO A 78 17.92 7.48 8.16
C PRO A 78 18.23 8.88 7.61
N TYR A 79 19.03 9.66 8.33
CA TYR A 79 19.48 10.98 7.86
C TYR A 79 20.40 10.85 6.65
N LEU A 80 21.44 10.03 6.75
CA LEU A 80 22.37 9.76 5.65
C LEU A 80 21.69 8.98 4.51
N ALA A 81 20.74 8.10 4.83
CA ALA A 81 19.95 7.35 3.86
C ALA A 81 18.97 8.23 3.03
N LYS A 82 18.82 9.51 3.37
CA LYS A 82 18.09 10.50 2.54
C LYS A 82 19.01 11.32 1.64
N ASP A 83 20.31 11.05 1.67
CA ASP A 83 21.26 11.70 0.77
C ASP A 83 21.29 10.97 -0.58
N GLU A 84 20.84 11.62 -1.65
CA GLU A 84 20.85 11.02 -2.99
C GLU A 84 22.25 10.68 -3.47
N ARG A 85 23.27 11.38 -2.97
CA ARG A 85 24.67 11.20 -3.39
C ARG A 85 25.21 9.83 -3.03
N LEU A 86 24.69 9.25 -1.96
CA LEU A 86 25.00 7.89 -1.56
C LEU A 86 24.42 6.89 -2.56
N TRP A 87 23.12 6.98 -2.82
CA TRP A 87 22.43 5.98 -3.64
C TRP A 87 22.87 6.04 -5.09
N CYS A 88 23.04 7.25 -5.64
CA CYS A 88 23.60 7.42 -6.97
C CYS A 88 25.02 6.86 -7.08
N TYR A 89 25.87 7.02 -6.05
CA TYR A 89 27.18 6.38 -6.05
C TYR A 89 27.05 4.86 -6.17
N LEU A 90 26.25 4.22 -5.32
CA LEU A 90 26.11 2.76 -5.31
C LEU A 90 25.54 2.22 -6.63
N THR A 91 24.48 2.84 -7.16
CA THR A 91 23.81 2.39 -8.39
C THR A 91 24.63 2.57 -9.66
N HIS A 92 25.66 3.42 -9.64
CA HIS A 92 26.58 3.63 -10.76
C HIS A 92 27.96 2.98 -10.53
N THR A 93 28.14 2.29 -9.41
CA THR A 93 29.40 1.59 -9.07
C THR A 93 29.09 0.15 -8.63
N VAL A 94 29.24 -0.16 -7.33
CA VAL A 94 29.17 -1.51 -6.76
C VAL A 94 27.84 -2.24 -7.00
N LEU A 95 26.73 -1.51 -7.15
CA LEU A 95 25.40 -2.06 -7.40
C LEU A 95 24.90 -1.80 -8.84
N LEU A 96 25.80 -1.46 -9.77
CA LEU A 96 25.45 -1.21 -11.16
C LEU A 96 24.81 -2.44 -11.82
N GLU A 97 25.46 -3.61 -11.70
CA GLU A 97 24.93 -4.85 -12.27
C GLU A 97 23.59 -5.26 -11.65
N TYR A 98 23.49 -5.27 -10.31
CA TYR A 98 22.22 -5.49 -9.64
C TYR A 98 21.11 -4.54 -10.14
N SER A 99 21.44 -3.26 -10.35
CA SER A 99 20.47 -2.27 -10.84
C SER A 99 19.97 -2.61 -12.24
N ARG A 100 20.86 -3.07 -13.13
CA ARG A 100 20.51 -3.54 -14.49
C ARG A 100 19.66 -4.80 -14.45
N GLU A 101 20.06 -5.78 -13.67
CA GLU A 101 19.36 -7.05 -13.54
C GLU A 101 17.94 -6.85 -12.98
N ARG A 102 17.81 -6.03 -11.93
CA ARG A 102 16.53 -5.77 -11.27
C ARG A 102 15.58 -4.91 -12.10
N TRP A 103 16.14 -3.98 -12.86
CA TRP A 103 15.40 -3.02 -13.70
C TRP A 103 15.98 -2.99 -15.12
N PRO A 104 15.77 -4.04 -15.93
CA PRO A 104 16.32 -4.14 -17.29
C PRO A 104 16.03 -2.89 -18.10
N ILE A 105 17.08 -2.34 -18.73
CA ILE A 105 16.99 -1.07 -19.44
C ILE A 105 16.32 -1.30 -20.79
N PRO A 106 15.22 -0.58 -21.10
CA PRO A 106 14.54 -0.70 -22.39
C PRO A 106 15.42 -0.39 -23.60
N ASP A 107 15.12 -1.04 -24.72
CA ASP A 107 15.79 -0.77 -26.01
C ASP A 107 15.43 0.60 -26.59
N ASP A 108 14.22 1.11 -26.32
CA ASP A 108 13.83 2.46 -26.73
C ASP A 108 14.53 3.51 -25.85
N ASP A 109 15.35 4.36 -26.47
CA ASP A 109 16.20 5.34 -25.77
C ASP A 109 15.40 6.38 -24.96
N LYS A 110 14.19 6.77 -25.42
CA LYS A 110 13.36 7.75 -24.70
C LYS A 110 12.75 7.11 -23.46
N VAL A 111 12.27 5.88 -23.58
CA VAL A 111 11.77 5.10 -22.45
C VAL A 111 12.92 4.80 -21.49
N ALA A 112 14.08 4.38 -22.00
CA ALA A 112 15.29 4.11 -21.21
C ALA A 112 15.70 5.31 -20.37
N THR A 113 15.70 6.51 -20.94
CA THR A 113 16.07 7.73 -20.20
C THR A 113 15.17 7.96 -18.98
N THR A 114 13.86 7.77 -19.13
CA THR A 114 12.90 7.94 -18.01
C THR A 114 13.05 6.80 -17.00
N HIS A 115 13.25 5.58 -17.48
CA HIS A 115 13.48 4.39 -16.67
C HIS A 115 14.74 4.53 -15.78
N ILE A 116 15.85 4.97 -16.38
CA ILE A 116 17.12 5.23 -15.69
C ILE A 116 16.94 6.31 -14.62
N LYS A 117 16.26 7.43 -14.94
CA LYS A 117 15.96 8.49 -13.96
C LYS A 117 15.25 7.97 -12.71
N ASN A 118 14.36 7.01 -12.85
CA ASN A 118 13.58 6.47 -11.73
C ASN A 118 14.35 5.47 -10.88
N HIS A 119 15.22 4.66 -11.49
CA HIS A 119 15.84 3.52 -10.82
C HIS A 119 17.30 3.73 -10.40
N PHE A 120 18.03 4.62 -11.09
CA PHE A 120 19.44 4.88 -10.79
C PHE A 120 19.64 6.14 -9.94
N PHE A 121 18.65 7.03 -9.88
CA PHE A 121 18.73 8.30 -9.16
C PHE A 121 17.65 8.42 -8.07
N ALA A 122 17.86 9.30 -7.10
CA ALA A 122 16.97 9.45 -5.94
C ALA A 122 16.57 10.91 -5.64
N ARG A 123 16.15 11.69 -6.67
CA ARG A 123 15.90 13.14 -6.51
C ARG A 123 14.70 13.54 -5.64
N ASN A 124 13.73 12.65 -5.43
CA ASN A 124 12.48 12.98 -4.73
C ASN A 124 12.27 12.07 -3.52
N THR A 125 11.66 12.60 -2.46
CA THR A 125 11.43 11.90 -1.19
C THR A 125 10.73 10.55 -1.32
N ARG A 126 9.82 10.38 -2.31
CA ARG A 126 9.15 9.09 -2.57
C ARG A 126 10.01 8.07 -3.33
N ILE A 127 11.00 8.55 -4.08
CA ILE A 127 11.86 7.70 -4.92
C ILE A 127 12.85 6.91 -4.06
N PHE A 128 13.34 7.49 -2.95
CA PHE A 128 14.26 6.82 -2.03
C PHE A 128 13.70 5.51 -1.43
N GLU A 129 12.43 5.49 -1.04
CA GLU A 129 11.86 4.34 -0.34
C GLU A 129 11.35 3.25 -1.30
N ARG A 130 11.22 3.56 -2.61
CA ARG A 130 10.48 2.72 -3.55
C ARG A 130 11.20 2.38 -4.85
N ASP A 131 11.72 3.39 -5.53
CA ASP A 131 12.01 3.30 -6.97
C ASP A 131 13.51 3.12 -7.25
N ASN A 132 14.38 3.82 -6.53
CA ASN A 132 15.82 3.65 -6.70
C ASN A 132 16.22 2.23 -6.27
N SER A 133 16.99 1.56 -7.12
CA SER A 133 17.28 0.12 -7.05
C SER A 133 17.93 -0.29 -5.73
N ALA A 134 18.88 0.51 -5.25
CA ALA A 134 19.64 0.26 -4.02
C ALA A 134 18.87 0.75 -2.79
N SER A 135 18.42 2.00 -2.80
CA SER A 135 17.82 2.63 -1.62
C SER A 135 16.54 1.92 -1.17
N ARG A 136 15.74 1.37 -2.11
CA ARG A 136 14.54 0.59 -1.77
C ARG A 136 14.84 -0.61 -0.88
N LEU A 137 15.99 -1.28 -1.06
CA LEU A 137 16.36 -2.44 -0.25
C LEU A 137 16.67 -2.01 1.18
N TRP A 138 17.46 -0.94 1.34
CA TRP A 138 17.82 -0.43 2.66
C TRP A 138 16.62 0.11 3.41
N TRP A 139 15.77 0.93 2.77
CA TRP A 139 14.59 1.50 3.42
C TRP A 139 13.57 0.43 3.80
N THR A 140 13.34 -0.57 2.95
CA THR A 140 12.48 -1.72 3.26
C THR A 140 13.01 -2.46 4.50
N SER A 141 14.32 -2.70 4.55
CA SER A 141 14.97 -3.34 5.71
C SER A 141 14.88 -2.50 6.98
N TYR A 142 15.12 -1.19 6.87
CA TYR A 142 15.06 -0.26 7.99
C TYR A 142 13.65 -0.26 8.61
N VAL A 143 12.59 -0.15 7.81
CA VAL A 143 11.22 -0.13 8.36
C VAL A 143 10.82 -1.47 8.95
N CYS A 144 11.16 -2.59 8.31
CA CYS A 144 10.95 -3.94 8.85
C CYS A 144 11.72 -4.17 10.16
N SER A 145 12.93 -3.61 10.31
CA SER A 145 13.72 -3.70 11.54
C SER A 145 13.09 -2.99 12.75
N LYS A 146 12.05 -2.18 12.53
CA LYS A 146 11.33 -1.47 13.60
C LYS A 146 10.08 -2.19 14.07
N VAL A 147 9.74 -3.35 13.51
CA VAL A 147 8.60 -4.15 13.97
C VAL A 147 9.00 -4.89 15.25
N PRO A 148 8.42 -4.59 16.42
CA PRO A 148 8.90 -5.07 17.71
C PRO A 148 8.71 -6.58 17.95
N ASP A 149 7.74 -7.20 17.29
CA ASP A 149 7.31 -8.59 17.54
C ASP A 149 7.54 -9.52 16.33
N MET A 150 8.44 -9.15 15.43
CA MET A 150 8.75 -9.91 14.22
C MET A 150 10.24 -9.79 13.93
N ASP A 151 10.95 -10.90 13.74
CA ASP A 151 12.35 -10.83 13.33
C ASP A 151 12.45 -10.23 11.91
N LEU A 152 13.61 -9.63 11.61
CA LEU A 152 13.79 -8.88 10.36
C LEU A 152 13.52 -9.74 9.12
N LYS A 153 13.90 -11.01 9.13
CA LYS A 153 13.71 -11.89 7.98
C LYS A 153 12.22 -12.15 7.76
N THR A 154 11.50 -12.54 8.82
CA THR A 154 10.05 -12.75 8.76
C THR A 154 9.30 -11.48 8.34
N ALA A 155 9.73 -10.32 8.83
CA ALA A 155 9.15 -9.03 8.44
C ALA A 155 9.39 -8.68 6.98
N LEU A 156 10.57 -8.99 6.44
CA LEU A 156 10.87 -8.79 5.02
C LEU A 156 10.05 -9.75 4.14
N GLU A 157 10.01 -11.03 4.50
CA GLU A 157 9.23 -12.06 3.79
C GLU A 157 7.74 -11.69 3.78
N THR A 158 7.20 -11.25 4.92
CA THR A 158 5.81 -10.80 5.04
C THR A 158 5.54 -9.58 4.16
N LEU A 159 6.37 -8.53 4.23
CA LEU A 159 6.13 -7.30 3.48
C LEU A 159 6.29 -7.52 1.97
N LEU A 160 7.22 -8.37 1.56
CA LEU A 160 7.53 -8.63 0.15
C LEU A 160 6.67 -9.73 -0.47
N TYR A 161 5.88 -10.46 0.34
CA TYR A 161 4.97 -11.52 -0.13
C TYR A 161 3.99 -11.02 -1.20
N SER A 162 3.41 -9.83 -1.02
CA SER A 162 2.47 -9.22 -1.97
C SER A 162 2.92 -7.80 -2.34
N MET A 163 3.36 -7.62 -3.59
CA MET A 163 3.77 -6.31 -4.10
C MET A 163 2.62 -5.28 -4.07
N ASP A 164 1.37 -5.71 -4.23
CA ASP A 164 0.20 -4.83 -4.20
C ASP A 164 -0.06 -4.32 -2.77
N ALA A 165 -0.04 -5.23 -1.79
CA ALA A 165 -0.20 -4.91 -0.37
C ALA A 165 0.97 -4.04 0.13
N ARG A 166 2.20 -4.40 -0.24
CA ARG A 166 3.39 -3.58 0.00
C ARG A 166 3.20 -2.15 -0.53
N GLY A 167 2.74 -2.03 -1.77
CA GLY A 167 2.48 -0.72 -2.40
C GLY A 167 1.47 0.11 -1.60
N GLN A 168 0.45 -0.50 -1.00
CA GLN A 168 -0.49 0.25 -0.17
C GLN A 168 0.13 0.81 1.12
N ILE A 169 1.18 0.18 1.64
CA ILE A 169 1.87 0.59 2.85
C ILE A 169 2.99 1.58 2.54
N MET A 170 3.82 1.27 1.55
CA MET A 170 5.01 2.04 1.19
C MET A 170 4.67 3.30 0.37
N ASP A 171 3.66 3.26 -0.51
CA ASP A 171 3.38 4.38 -1.43
C ASP A 171 2.50 5.47 -0.79
N ARG A 172 1.93 5.22 0.39
CA ARG A 172 1.04 6.14 1.12
C ARG A 172 1.79 6.82 2.26
N SER A 173 2.31 8.01 1.95
CA SER A 173 2.94 9.00 2.83
C SER A 173 3.17 8.54 4.28
N SER A 174 4.33 7.94 4.52
CA SER A 174 4.91 7.68 5.86
C SER A 174 4.20 6.67 6.77
N SER A 175 3.30 5.81 6.26
CA SER A 175 2.77 4.70 7.10
C SER A 175 3.89 3.82 7.64
N ALA A 176 4.94 3.57 6.86
CA ALA A 176 6.14 2.82 7.29
C ALA A 176 7.00 3.53 8.35
N LEU A 177 6.80 4.84 8.57
CA LEU A 177 7.44 5.61 9.66
C LEU A 177 6.56 5.68 10.91
N LYS A 178 5.29 5.28 10.82
CA LYS A 178 4.37 5.15 11.94
C LYS A 178 4.47 3.74 12.50
N VAL A 179 5.51 3.49 13.30
CA VAL A 179 5.90 2.14 13.76
C VAL A 179 4.72 1.33 14.28
N ASN A 180 3.85 1.90 15.11
CA ASN A 180 2.69 1.17 15.65
C ASN A 180 1.70 0.75 14.55
N LEU A 181 1.33 1.68 13.65
CA LEU A 181 0.43 1.39 12.53
C LEU A 181 1.04 0.38 11.56
N PHE A 182 2.31 0.58 11.20
CA PHE A 182 3.04 -0.34 10.34
C PHE A 182 3.09 -1.74 10.95
N SER A 183 3.45 -1.85 12.24
CA SER A 183 3.56 -3.13 12.94
C SER A 183 2.21 -3.85 13.01
N SER A 184 1.10 -3.15 13.28
CA SER A 184 -0.22 -3.78 13.32
C SER A 184 -0.69 -4.25 11.93
N ILE A 185 -0.39 -3.50 10.86
CA ILE A 185 -0.70 -3.94 9.49
C ILE A 185 0.19 -5.13 9.10
N MET A 186 1.47 -5.12 9.48
CA MET A 186 2.40 -6.23 9.24
C MET A 186 1.94 -7.51 9.94
N ALA A 187 1.50 -7.42 11.19
CA ALA A 187 0.90 -8.56 11.90
C ALA A 187 -0.33 -9.11 11.15
N LYS A 188 -1.22 -8.22 10.70
CA LYS A 188 -2.41 -8.63 9.93
C LYS A 188 -2.08 -9.27 8.58
N MET A 189 -1.05 -8.77 7.89
CA MET A 189 -0.54 -9.41 6.68
C MET A 189 0.02 -10.80 6.98
N HIS A 190 0.82 -10.93 8.03
CA HIS A 190 1.41 -12.19 8.45
C HIS A 190 0.34 -13.23 8.83
N ASP A 191 -0.63 -12.85 9.66
CA ASP A 191 -1.75 -13.71 10.03
C ASP A 191 -2.53 -14.16 8.80
N SER A 192 -2.74 -13.27 7.83
CA SER A 192 -3.43 -13.60 6.58
C SER A 192 -2.61 -14.54 5.70
N ILE A 193 -1.27 -14.44 5.68
CA ILE A 193 -0.40 -15.39 4.96
C ILE A 193 -0.54 -16.80 5.54
N GLU A 194 -0.56 -16.92 6.87
CA GLU A 194 -0.63 -18.20 7.58
C GLU A 194 -2.05 -18.81 7.62
N SER A 195 -3.08 -18.03 7.29
CA SER A 195 -4.48 -18.45 7.36
C SER A 195 -5.16 -18.53 5.99
N ASP A 196 -6.01 -17.57 5.65
CA ASP A 196 -6.93 -17.61 4.50
C ASP A 196 -6.49 -16.74 3.31
N GLY A 197 -5.44 -15.94 3.45
CA GLY A 197 -4.97 -14.99 2.44
C GLY A 197 -5.90 -13.79 2.17
N LEU A 198 -7.04 -13.68 2.86
CA LEU A 198 -8.13 -12.75 2.52
C LEU A 198 -7.68 -11.29 2.58
N PHE A 199 -6.91 -10.90 3.60
CA PHE A 199 -6.43 -9.53 3.75
C PHE A 199 -5.44 -9.11 2.64
N LEU A 200 -4.78 -10.07 2.00
CA LEU A 200 -3.84 -9.84 0.91
C LEU A 200 -4.54 -9.72 -0.44
N GLU A 201 -5.80 -10.15 -0.55
CA GLU A 201 -6.58 -9.99 -1.77
C GLU A 201 -6.76 -8.52 -2.13
N ARG A 202 -6.53 -8.17 -3.39
CA ARG A 202 -6.55 -6.78 -3.87
C ARG A 202 -7.87 -6.06 -3.58
N ASN A 203 -8.99 -6.75 -3.74
CA ASN A 203 -10.37 -6.29 -3.48
C ASN A 203 -10.65 -6.05 -1.99
N VAL A 204 -9.83 -6.59 -1.09
CA VAL A 204 -9.93 -6.40 0.37
C VAL A 204 -8.89 -5.39 0.84
N ASN A 205 -7.62 -5.63 0.51
CA ASN A 205 -6.48 -4.82 0.95
C ASN A 205 -6.60 -3.35 0.53
N ARG A 206 -6.94 -3.09 -0.73
CA ARG A 206 -6.96 -1.70 -1.23
C ARG A 206 -8.07 -0.86 -0.59
N PRO A 207 -9.33 -1.31 -0.53
CA PRO A 207 -10.38 -0.58 0.21
C PRO A 207 -10.06 -0.42 1.69
N TYR A 208 -9.51 -1.47 2.32
CA TYR A 208 -9.08 -1.41 3.72
C TYR A 208 -8.04 -0.30 3.94
N MET A 209 -6.97 -0.29 3.15
CA MET A 209 -5.90 0.70 3.27
C MET A 209 -6.35 2.11 2.87
N LEU A 210 -7.37 2.24 2.00
CA LEU A 210 -8.05 3.52 1.72
C LEU A 210 -8.76 4.04 2.96
N GLU A 211 -9.47 3.19 3.69
CA GLU A 211 -10.10 3.58 4.95
C GLU A 211 -9.07 3.99 6.00
N VAL A 212 -8.02 3.19 6.21
CA VAL A 212 -6.94 3.53 7.15
C VAL A 212 -6.34 4.90 6.82
N ASN A 213 -6.08 5.17 5.54
CA ASN A 213 -5.58 6.47 5.10
C ASN A 213 -6.59 7.61 5.33
N PHE A 214 -7.89 7.36 5.08
CA PHE A 214 -8.96 8.32 5.36
C PHE A 214 -9.03 8.67 6.85
N LEU A 215 -8.94 7.67 7.73
CA LEU A 215 -8.85 7.88 9.18
C LEU A 215 -7.63 8.73 9.55
N GLY A 216 -6.50 8.51 8.88
CA GLY A 216 -5.28 9.30 9.04
C GLY A 216 -5.38 10.76 8.58
N GLY A 217 -6.39 11.12 7.79
CA GLY A 217 -6.63 12.49 7.35
C GLY A 217 -7.18 13.40 8.44
N TYR A 218 -7.88 12.84 9.45
CA TYR A 218 -8.48 13.61 10.54
C TYR A 218 -8.10 13.11 11.94
N LYS A 219 -7.42 11.95 12.05
CA LYS A 219 -6.77 11.48 13.27
C LYS A 219 -5.26 11.44 13.08
N LEU A 220 -4.52 11.92 14.07
CA LEU A 220 -3.07 11.83 14.09
C LEU A 220 -2.63 10.40 14.48
N LEU A 221 -2.74 9.46 13.54
CA LEU A 221 -2.43 8.04 13.78
C LEU A 221 -0.99 7.82 14.29
N SER A 222 -0.06 8.71 13.95
CA SER A 222 1.33 8.63 14.43
C SER A 222 1.50 8.90 15.93
N ALA A 223 0.50 9.50 16.58
CA ALA A 223 0.52 9.80 18.01
C ALA A 223 -0.22 8.75 18.86
N LEU A 224 -0.86 7.78 18.22
CA LEU A 224 -1.63 6.75 18.90
C LEU A 224 -0.71 5.64 19.43
N SER A 225 -1.05 5.14 20.62
CA SER A 225 -0.47 3.92 21.18
C SER A 225 -0.86 2.68 20.36
N THR A 226 -0.16 1.57 20.57
CA THR A 226 -0.47 0.30 19.90
C THR A 226 -1.91 -0.17 20.14
N GLY A 227 -2.43 0.01 21.37
CA GLY A 227 -3.82 -0.33 21.69
C GLY A 227 -4.83 0.52 20.94
N GLU A 228 -4.61 1.84 20.88
CA GLU A 228 -5.49 2.75 20.13
C GLU A 228 -5.44 2.50 18.62
N ILE A 229 -4.28 2.11 18.08
CA ILE A 229 -4.15 1.67 16.68
C ILE A 229 -4.96 0.39 16.46
N SER A 230 -4.86 -0.59 17.36
CA SER A 230 -5.66 -1.81 17.28
C SER A 230 -7.16 -1.50 17.28
N ASP A 231 -7.64 -0.62 18.17
CA ASP A 231 -9.04 -0.19 18.18
C ASP A 231 -9.47 0.50 16.88
N VAL A 232 -8.58 1.28 16.27
CA VAL A 232 -8.83 1.91 14.97
C VAL A 232 -8.94 0.85 13.88
N LEU A 233 -8.02 -0.11 13.83
CA LEU A 233 -8.02 -1.17 12.82
C LEU A 233 -9.18 -2.14 13.00
N ASN A 234 -9.58 -2.47 14.23
CA ASN A 234 -10.75 -3.30 14.52
C ASN A 234 -12.04 -2.69 13.95
N LYS A 235 -12.20 -1.36 14.02
CA LYS A 235 -13.34 -0.67 13.38
C LYS A 235 -13.31 -0.75 11.86
N VAL A 236 -12.12 -0.80 11.27
CA VAL A 236 -11.96 -1.04 9.83
C VAL A 236 -12.23 -2.51 9.51
N ASP A 237 -11.81 -3.44 10.36
CA ASP A 237 -12.09 -4.87 10.24
C ASP A 237 -13.60 -5.13 10.27
N GLU A 238 -14.36 -4.56 11.21
CA GLU A 238 -15.83 -4.64 11.22
C GLU A 238 -16.45 -4.15 9.91
N LYS A 239 -15.86 -3.12 9.30
CA LYS A 239 -16.35 -2.51 8.06
C LYS A 239 -16.06 -3.37 6.81
N PHE A 240 -14.98 -4.16 6.79
CA PHE A 240 -14.49 -4.82 5.58
C PHE A 240 -14.33 -6.34 5.68
N LEU A 241 -14.18 -6.88 6.89
CA LEU A 241 -13.96 -8.30 7.21
C LEU A 241 -15.10 -8.89 8.07
N GLY A 242 -16.04 -8.06 8.52
CA GLY A 242 -17.18 -8.47 9.33
C GLY A 242 -18.24 -9.29 8.58
N PHE A 243 -17.98 -10.60 8.46
CA PHE A 243 -18.85 -11.67 8.96
C PHE A 243 -18.01 -12.95 9.09
N ASN A 244 -17.45 -13.20 10.28
CA ASN A 244 -17.38 -14.50 10.96
C ASN A 244 -16.44 -14.45 12.17
N SER A 245 -17.02 -14.20 13.35
CA SER A 245 -16.47 -14.69 14.62
C SER A 245 -17.49 -14.40 15.73
N GLN A 246 -18.35 -15.38 16.01
CA GLN A 246 -18.74 -15.59 17.40
C GLN A 246 -17.78 -16.63 17.99
N PRO A 247 -17.28 -16.43 19.22
CA PRO A 247 -16.56 -17.47 19.92
C PRO A 247 -17.53 -18.61 20.26
N ASP A 248 -17.06 -19.85 20.09
CA ASP A 248 -17.72 -21.04 20.61
C ASP A 248 -17.87 -20.92 22.13
N ASP A 249 -19.08 -20.65 22.61
CA ASP A 249 -19.50 -20.96 23.97
C ASP A 249 -20.57 -22.05 23.93
N GLU A 250 -20.10 -23.23 24.35
CA GLU A 250 -20.77 -24.40 24.90
C GLU A 250 -22.26 -24.33 25.32
N ILE A 251 -22.98 -25.39 24.90
CA ILE A 251 -24.00 -26.19 25.64
C ILE A 251 -25.48 -25.72 25.61
N ASN A 252 -26.38 -26.45 24.93
CA ASN A 252 -27.17 -27.57 25.50
C ASN A 252 -28.26 -28.15 24.56
N GLU A 253 -28.48 -29.46 24.70
CA GLU A 253 -29.55 -30.25 24.08
C GLU A 253 -30.99 -29.87 24.53
N VAL A 254 -31.97 -30.48 23.84
CA VAL A 254 -33.42 -30.63 24.13
C VAL A 254 -34.27 -29.53 23.44
N GLU A 255 -35.17 -29.77 22.48
CA GLU A 255 -36.23 -30.78 22.41
C GLU A 255 -36.82 -30.92 20.98
N ARG A 256 -37.25 -32.14 20.61
CA ARG A 256 -38.04 -32.43 19.39
C ARG A 256 -39.53 -32.13 19.62
N VAL A 257 -40.21 -31.36 18.76
CA VAL A 257 -41.64 -31.58 18.46
C VAL A 257 -42.01 -31.19 17.01
N SER A 258 -42.80 -32.07 16.40
CA SER A 258 -43.34 -32.09 15.04
C SER A 258 -44.43 -31.05 14.71
N ARG A 259 -44.55 -30.77 13.40
CA ARG A 259 -45.78 -30.52 12.59
C ARG A 259 -47.00 -29.86 13.24
N GLY A 260 -47.46 -28.75 12.65
CA GLY A 260 -48.86 -28.35 12.74
C GLY A 260 -49.15 -26.95 12.19
N SER A 261 -49.99 -26.88 11.17
CA SER A 261 -50.59 -25.69 10.56
C SER A 261 -51.42 -24.84 11.53
N GLY A 262 -51.30 -23.51 11.44
CA GLY A 262 -52.24 -22.57 12.06
C GLY A 262 -51.79 -21.12 11.93
N SER A 263 -52.51 -20.33 11.14
CA SER A 263 -52.35 -18.87 10.98
C SER A 263 -52.62 -18.12 12.28
N VAL A 264 -51.81 -17.11 12.67
CA VAL A 264 -52.31 -15.82 13.19
C VAL A 264 -51.22 -14.72 13.08
N ASN A 265 -51.68 -13.54 12.65
CA ASN A 265 -51.16 -12.17 12.85
C ASN A 265 -49.83 -11.73 12.21
N ALA A 266 -50.01 -11.00 11.11
CA ALA A 266 -49.11 -9.95 10.65
C ALA A 266 -49.18 -8.77 11.63
N ASP A 267 -48.27 -8.75 12.59
CA ASP A 267 -47.66 -7.55 13.16
C ASP A 267 -46.53 -8.00 14.08
N SER A 268 -45.37 -7.35 13.95
CA SER A 268 -44.10 -7.56 14.67
C SER A 268 -43.19 -8.69 14.17
N ILE A 269 -42.21 -8.31 13.35
CA ILE A 269 -40.75 -8.26 13.65
C ILE A 269 -40.09 -7.85 12.32
N LEU A 270 -39.93 -6.54 12.11
CA LEU A 270 -38.95 -6.06 11.13
C LEU A 270 -37.61 -5.98 11.87
N PRO A 271 -36.56 -6.71 11.46
CA PRO A 271 -35.23 -6.44 11.98
C PRO A 271 -34.89 -5.01 11.54
N GLN A 272 -34.53 -4.13 12.48
CA GLN A 272 -34.00 -2.82 12.12
C GLN A 272 -32.65 -3.02 11.41
N SER A 273 -32.69 -3.07 10.08
CA SER A 273 -31.51 -3.01 9.23
C SER A 273 -30.92 -1.61 9.34
N ASN A 274 -29.62 -1.52 9.63
CA ASN A 274 -28.93 -0.23 9.62
C ASN A 274 -28.85 0.28 8.16
N LEU A 275 -28.68 1.60 7.95
CA LEU A 275 -28.66 2.22 6.62
C LEU A 275 -27.71 1.52 5.62
N ARG A 276 -26.59 0.99 6.11
CA ARG A 276 -25.63 0.27 5.27
C ARG A 276 -26.24 -1.00 4.70
N ASP A 277 -26.94 -1.79 5.51
CA ASP A 277 -27.59 -3.02 5.07
C ASP A 277 -28.69 -2.72 4.03
N LEU A 278 -29.46 -1.63 4.23
CA LEU A 278 -30.48 -1.20 3.27
C LEU A 278 -29.87 -0.85 1.90
N LEU A 279 -28.75 -0.10 1.89
CA LEU A 279 -28.08 0.27 0.64
C LEU A 279 -27.42 -0.93 -0.04
N ILE A 280 -26.80 -1.84 0.71
CA ILE A 280 -26.21 -3.07 0.16
C ILE A 280 -27.29 -3.99 -0.39
N GLN A 281 -28.40 -4.15 0.32
CA GLN A 281 -29.53 -4.93 -0.16
C GLN A 281 -30.09 -4.33 -1.45
N PHE A 282 -30.26 -3.00 -1.51
CA PHE A 282 -30.71 -2.33 -2.72
C PHE A 282 -29.75 -2.53 -3.90
N ASP A 283 -28.44 -2.39 -3.67
CA ASP A 283 -27.40 -2.64 -4.66
C ASP A 283 -27.47 -4.08 -5.21
N THR A 284 -27.51 -5.06 -4.31
CA THR A 284 -27.42 -6.48 -4.66
C THR A 284 -28.72 -7.07 -5.21
N GLU A 285 -29.87 -6.63 -4.72
CA GLU A 285 -31.16 -7.18 -5.08
C GLU A 285 -31.86 -6.45 -6.23
N VAL A 286 -31.48 -5.20 -6.50
CA VAL A 286 -32.08 -4.35 -7.54
C VAL A 286 -31.05 -4.00 -8.60
N ILE A 287 -30.07 -3.14 -8.27
CA ILE A 287 -29.16 -2.54 -9.27
C ILE A 287 -28.34 -3.60 -9.99
N ARG A 288 -27.61 -4.45 -9.24
CA ARG A 288 -26.74 -5.49 -9.81
C ARG A 288 -27.49 -6.64 -10.46
N LYS A 289 -28.77 -6.85 -10.12
CA LYS A 289 -29.60 -7.82 -10.85
C LYS A 289 -29.98 -7.31 -12.23
N GLU A 290 -30.21 -6.00 -12.36
CA GLU A 290 -30.52 -5.39 -13.64
C GLU A 290 -29.27 -5.12 -14.48
N PHE A 291 -28.16 -4.72 -13.85
CA PHE A 291 -26.89 -4.44 -14.51
C PHE A 291 -25.73 -5.28 -13.93
N PRO A 292 -25.72 -6.61 -14.16
CA PRO A 292 -24.70 -7.49 -13.60
C PRO A 292 -23.29 -7.21 -14.14
N ASP A 293 -23.20 -6.72 -15.38
CA ASP A 293 -21.95 -6.51 -16.10
C ASP A 293 -21.38 -5.09 -15.95
N THR A 294 -21.95 -4.24 -15.09
CA THR A 294 -21.36 -2.91 -14.84
C THR A 294 -20.01 -3.04 -14.14
N GLU A 295 -19.00 -2.43 -14.73
CA GLU A 295 -17.63 -2.40 -14.22
C GLU A 295 -17.59 -1.77 -12.83
N ILE A 296 -16.72 -2.29 -11.95
CA ILE A 296 -16.74 -1.97 -10.51
C ILE A 296 -16.58 -0.46 -10.24
N TRP A 297 -15.77 0.25 -11.04
CA TRP A 297 -15.55 1.69 -10.91
C TRP A 297 -16.69 2.54 -11.50
N GLU A 298 -17.60 1.93 -12.25
CA GLU A 298 -18.77 2.60 -12.83
C GLU A 298 -20.05 2.40 -12.01
N ARG A 299 -19.97 1.68 -10.89
CA ARG A 299 -21.14 1.40 -10.05
C ARG A 299 -21.55 2.60 -9.22
N LEU A 300 -22.86 2.89 -9.20
CA LEU A 300 -23.48 3.91 -8.33
C LEU A 300 -23.18 3.59 -6.87
N LEU A 301 -23.36 2.34 -6.45
CA LEU A 301 -23.03 1.89 -5.09
C LEU A 301 -21.69 1.16 -5.04
N SER A 302 -20.70 1.69 -5.78
CA SER A 302 -19.29 1.27 -5.61
C SER A 302 -18.87 1.41 -4.14
N PRO A 303 -17.87 0.62 -3.67
CA PRO A 303 -17.44 0.67 -2.27
C PRO A 303 -17.07 2.09 -1.78
N ALA A 304 -16.47 2.90 -2.67
CA ALA A 304 -16.12 4.29 -2.37
C ALA A 304 -17.35 5.20 -2.26
N MET A 305 -18.32 5.06 -3.18
CA MET A 305 -19.55 5.86 -3.13
C MET A 305 -20.42 5.46 -1.94
N LEU A 306 -20.60 4.16 -1.68
CA LEU A 306 -21.33 3.65 -0.51
C LEU A 306 -20.75 4.20 0.79
N ALA A 307 -19.42 4.18 0.96
CA ALA A 307 -18.76 4.74 2.14
C ALA A 307 -19.01 6.25 2.28
N ALA A 308 -18.94 7.00 1.18
CA ALA A 308 -19.17 8.44 1.17
C ALA A 308 -20.64 8.79 1.49
N LEU A 309 -21.60 8.01 1.00
CA LEU A 309 -23.02 8.15 1.32
C LEU A 309 -23.32 7.86 2.80
N LEU A 310 -22.72 6.80 3.37
CA LEU A 310 -22.90 6.46 4.78
C LEU A 310 -22.32 7.49 5.75
N TYR A 311 -21.19 8.10 5.36
CA TYR A 311 -20.56 9.16 6.14
C TYR A 311 -21.33 10.47 6.05
N SER A 312 -21.66 10.88 4.82
CA SER A 312 -22.19 12.22 4.55
C SER A 312 -23.71 12.32 4.59
N LYS A 313 -24.41 11.17 4.52
CA LYS A 313 -25.87 11.01 4.60
C LYS A 313 -26.66 12.12 3.88
N PRO A 314 -26.45 12.32 2.57
CA PRO A 314 -27.18 13.33 1.83
C PRO A 314 -28.65 12.92 1.69
N THR A 315 -29.57 13.82 2.02
CA THR A 315 -31.02 13.59 1.91
C THR A 315 -31.62 14.25 0.67
N THR A 316 -30.81 14.98 -0.10
CA THR A 316 -31.20 15.58 -1.38
C THR A 316 -30.11 15.42 -2.45
N ILE A 317 -30.50 15.46 -3.73
CA ILE A 317 -29.55 15.41 -4.86
C ILE A 317 -28.58 16.60 -4.83
N GLU A 318 -29.05 17.77 -4.39
CA GLU A 318 -28.19 18.95 -4.25
C GLU A 318 -27.09 18.72 -3.21
N GLU A 319 -27.44 18.13 -2.07
CA GLU A 319 -26.50 17.77 -1.00
C GLU A 319 -25.53 16.68 -1.44
N PHE A 320 -26.00 15.66 -2.17
CA PHE A 320 -25.16 14.66 -2.81
C PHE A 320 -24.11 15.31 -3.72
N CYS A 321 -24.53 16.19 -4.64
CA CYS A 321 -23.61 16.88 -5.55
C CYS A 321 -22.60 17.78 -4.84
N LYS A 322 -23.00 18.43 -3.73
CA LYS A 322 -22.12 19.27 -2.92
C LYS A 322 -21.11 18.47 -2.11
N ARG A 323 -21.51 17.32 -1.56
CA ARG A 323 -20.70 16.52 -0.64
C ARG A 323 -19.84 15.46 -1.33
N MET A 324 -20.29 14.94 -2.48
CA MET A 324 -19.56 13.90 -3.21
C MET A 324 -18.52 14.51 -4.17
N PRO A 325 -17.24 14.13 -4.05
CA PRO A 325 -16.20 14.53 -4.98
C PRO A 325 -16.54 14.21 -6.43
N LEU A 326 -16.15 15.09 -7.37
CA LEU A 326 -16.47 14.93 -8.79
C LEU A 326 -16.03 13.58 -9.36
N HIS A 327 -14.83 13.10 -9.00
CA HIS A 327 -14.30 11.82 -9.49
C HIS A 327 -15.12 10.60 -9.06
N LEU A 328 -15.91 10.68 -7.98
CA LEU A 328 -16.84 9.61 -7.60
C LEU A 328 -18.18 9.71 -8.34
N ARG A 329 -18.55 10.92 -8.78
CA ARG A 329 -19.81 11.16 -9.50
C ARG A 329 -19.68 10.91 -11.00
N ASP A 330 -18.56 11.33 -11.58
CA ASP A 330 -18.30 11.30 -13.02
C ASP A 330 -18.03 9.88 -13.56
N GLY A 331 -17.64 8.96 -12.68
CA GLY A 331 -17.41 7.56 -13.03
C GLY A 331 -18.68 6.72 -13.12
N ILE A 332 -19.81 7.16 -12.57
CA ILE A 332 -21.02 6.33 -12.47
C ILE A 332 -21.63 6.11 -13.86
N SER A 333 -21.93 4.86 -14.18
CA SER A 333 -22.59 4.49 -15.42
C SER A 333 -23.94 5.19 -15.51
N LYS A 334 -24.33 5.63 -16.70
CA LYS A 334 -25.60 6.31 -16.88
C LYS A 334 -26.79 5.47 -16.41
N ASN A 335 -26.73 4.16 -16.63
CA ASN A 335 -27.78 3.21 -16.28
C ASN A 335 -27.94 3.06 -14.77
N GLU A 336 -26.84 2.91 -14.02
CA GLU A 336 -26.93 2.87 -12.56
C GLU A 336 -27.23 4.27 -11.98
N GLY A 337 -26.83 5.35 -12.65
CA GLY A 337 -27.12 6.72 -12.22
C GLY A 337 -28.61 7.03 -12.07
N ASP A 338 -29.48 6.35 -12.82
CA ASP A 338 -30.95 6.49 -12.72
C ASP A 338 -31.48 6.07 -11.33
N TYR A 339 -30.72 5.23 -10.61
CA TYR A 339 -31.05 4.76 -9.26
C TYR A 339 -30.68 5.73 -8.13
N LEU A 340 -30.00 6.85 -8.44
CA LEU A 340 -29.50 7.79 -7.44
C LEU A 340 -30.63 8.37 -6.56
N THR A 341 -31.79 8.66 -7.14
CA THR A 341 -32.94 9.20 -6.41
C THR A 341 -33.42 8.22 -5.33
N GLN A 342 -33.54 6.94 -5.67
CA GLN A 342 -33.98 5.90 -4.71
C GLN A 342 -32.94 5.67 -3.62
N VAL A 343 -31.64 5.74 -3.96
CA VAL A 343 -30.55 5.69 -2.97
C VAL A 343 -30.67 6.85 -1.97
N ILE A 344 -30.96 8.06 -2.45
CA ILE A 344 -31.15 9.24 -1.59
C ILE A 344 -32.41 9.10 -0.73
N GLU A 345 -33.50 8.55 -1.27
CA GLU A 345 -34.73 8.26 -0.51
C GLU A 345 -34.47 7.27 0.63
N ILE A 346 -33.72 6.19 0.38
CA ILE A 346 -33.30 5.22 1.41
C ILE A 346 -32.50 5.92 2.52
N ILE A 347 -31.59 6.84 2.15
CA ILE A 347 -30.80 7.60 3.11
C ILE A 347 -31.70 8.55 3.92
N ALA A 348 -32.59 9.29 3.26
CA ALA A 348 -33.50 10.22 3.92
C ALA A 348 -34.40 9.51 4.95
N SER A 349 -34.96 8.34 4.61
CA SER A 349 -35.78 7.53 5.51
C SER A 349 -35.02 6.92 6.70
N SER A 350 -33.69 6.98 6.71
CA SER A 350 -32.84 6.46 7.81
C SER A 350 -32.33 7.54 8.77
N VAL A 351 -32.59 8.82 8.46
CA VAL A 351 -32.14 9.98 9.24
C VAL A 351 -33.28 10.55 10.10
N ASP A 352 -34.53 10.20 9.79
CA ASP A 352 -35.72 10.36 10.65
C ASP A 352 -35.78 9.26 11.72
#